data_AF-A0A1W9MSL1-F1
#
_entry.id   AF-A0A1W9MSL1-F1
#
_cell.length_a   1.000
_cell.length_b   1.000
_cell.length_c   1.000
_cell.angle_alpha   90.00
_cell.angle_beta   90.00
_cell.angle_gamma   90.00
#
_symmetry.space_group_name_H-M   'P 1'
#
loop_
_entity.id
_entity.type
_entity.pdbx_description
1 polymer ?
#
loop_
_entity_poly.entity_id
_entity_poly.type
_entity_poly.pdbx_seq_one_letter_code
_entity_poly.pdbx_strand_id
1 'polypeptide(L)'
;MLIASNNGRAFPRNCYAARIRYAVYNTENFIDATLCNSSEGGMYFESDTDIQPGTEICIRMTDYSPDIHGPEAREGYRAEVMWCRKVFKEENRSCYGVGARFIVNVCDKCGEKVLYSDIHRTDNFLFLCSACFKRLGSMSGKKIKEDVENYLMGNVL
;
A
#
# COMPACT_ATOMS: atom_id res chain seq x y z
N MET A 1 -16.79 8.80 27.11
CA MET A 1 -17.52 9.27 25.92
C MET A 1 -16.49 9.62 24.86
N LEU A 2 -16.15 8.70 23.97
CA LEU A 2 -15.15 8.95 22.91
C LEU A 2 -15.89 9.46 21.68
N ILE A 3 -15.52 10.65 21.24
CA ILE A 3 -16.04 11.28 20.03
C ILE A 3 -15.52 10.49 18.84
N ALA A 4 -16.40 9.76 18.16
CA ALA A 4 -16.11 9.17 16.87
C ALA A 4 -15.88 10.30 15.86
N SER A 5 -14.63 10.54 15.50
CA SER A 5 -14.29 11.38 14.37
C SER A 5 -14.69 10.61 13.10
N ASN A 6 -15.68 11.15 12.39
CA ASN A 6 -16.16 10.64 11.11
C ASN A 6 -15.07 10.86 10.04
N ASN A 7 -14.02 10.05 10.07
CA ASN A 7 -12.97 10.02 9.06
C ASN A 7 -13.55 9.32 7.84
N GLY A 8 -13.79 10.03 6.73
CA GLY A 8 -14.23 9.47 5.44
C GLY A 8 -13.18 8.57 4.77
N ARG A 9 -12.57 7.66 5.53
CA ARG A 9 -11.48 6.77 5.13
C ARG A 9 -12.00 5.34 5.09
N ALA A 10 -11.72 4.64 4.00
CA ALA A 10 -12.11 3.25 3.82
C ALA A 10 -11.25 2.25 4.64
N PHE A 11 -10.02 2.63 5.04
CA PHE A 11 -9.07 1.73 5.70
C PHE A 11 -8.39 2.37 6.92
N PRO A 12 -8.14 1.59 8.00
CA PRO A 12 -7.31 2.04 9.12
C PRO A 12 -5.86 2.24 8.66
N ARG A 13 -5.11 3.11 9.34
CA ARG A 13 -3.70 3.38 9.06
C ARG A 13 -2.81 2.88 10.19
N ASN A 14 -1.73 2.20 9.83
CA ASN A 14 -0.67 1.80 10.74
C ASN A 14 0.40 2.91 10.76
N CYS A 15 0.64 3.48 11.94
CA CYS A 15 1.67 4.49 12.14
C CYS A 15 3.00 3.80 12.40
N TYR A 16 3.96 4.01 11.51
CA TYR A 16 5.36 3.63 11.70
C TYR A 16 6.25 4.52 10.85
N ALA A 17 7.45 4.79 11.36
CA ALA A 17 8.46 5.52 10.63
C ALA A 17 9.33 4.54 9.84
N ALA A 18 9.43 4.73 8.53
CA ALA A 18 10.35 3.97 7.69
C ALA A 18 10.97 4.87 6.62
N ARG A 19 12.20 4.55 6.21
CA ARG A 19 12.83 5.23 5.08
C ARG A 19 12.30 4.66 3.77
N ILE A 20 11.94 5.57 2.87
CA ILE A 20 11.47 5.24 1.53
C ILE A 20 12.20 6.10 0.50
N ARG A 21 12.17 5.65 -0.76
CA ARG A 21 12.54 6.47 -1.92
C ARG A 21 11.38 6.48 -2.88
N TYR A 22 11.13 7.61 -3.52
CA TYR A 22 10.12 7.70 -4.57
C TYR A 22 10.67 8.42 -5.81
N ALA A 23 10.12 8.09 -6.97
CA ALA A 23 10.38 8.80 -8.21
C ALA A 23 9.06 9.03 -8.96
N VAL A 24 8.99 10.07 -9.79
CA VAL A 24 7.91 10.17 -10.79
C VAL A 24 7.92 8.90 -11.63
N TYR A 25 6.75 8.33 -11.91
CA TYR A 25 6.63 7.07 -12.64
C TYR A 25 7.37 7.17 -14.00
N ASN A 26 8.08 6.10 -14.37
CA ASN A 26 8.98 6.04 -15.53
C ASN A 26 10.18 7.00 -15.50
N THR A 27 10.55 7.52 -14.33
CA THR A 27 11.83 8.23 -14.13
C THR A 27 12.71 7.47 -13.15
N GLU A 28 14.01 7.69 -13.22
CA GLU A 28 15.00 7.05 -12.33
C GLU A 28 15.50 7.99 -11.22
N ASN A 29 14.92 9.19 -11.11
CA ASN A 29 15.34 10.21 -10.14
C ASN A 29 14.66 9.98 -8.79
N PHE A 30 15.20 9.03 -8.03
CA PHE A 30 14.68 8.68 -6.70
C PHE A 30 15.06 9.70 -5.63
N ILE A 31 14.05 10.25 -4.98
CA ILE A 31 14.12 11.20 -3.86
C ILE A 31 13.84 10.46 -2.56
N ASP A 32 14.65 10.73 -1.54
CA ASP A 32 14.46 10.16 -0.21
C ASP A 32 13.27 10.82 0.51
N ALA A 33 12.54 10.02 1.29
CA ALA A 33 11.41 10.47 2.07
C ALA A 33 11.24 9.60 3.33
N THR A 34 10.43 10.12 4.27
CA THR A 34 10.06 9.40 5.50
C THR A 34 8.61 8.97 5.42
N LEU A 35 8.35 7.68 5.35
CA LEU A 35 7.01 7.14 5.56
C LEU A 35 6.61 7.36 7.01
N CYS A 36 5.43 7.90 7.26
CA CYS A 36 4.93 8.16 8.62
C CYS A 36 3.73 7.29 8.97
N ASN A 37 2.89 6.95 7.99
CA ASN A 37 1.87 5.91 8.14
C ASN A 37 1.47 5.33 6.78
N SER A 38 1.00 4.08 6.80
CA SER A 38 0.44 3.42 5.63
C SER A 38 -0.85 2.70 5.96
N SER A 39 -1.61 2.37 4.92
CA SER A 39 -2.81 1.56 4.93
C SER A 39 -2.81 0.71 3.67
N GLU A 40 -3.77 -0.18 3.58
CA GLU A 40 -3.94 -1.02 2.39
C GLU A 40 -4.15 -0.20 1.11
N GLY A 41 -4.88 0.93 1.18
CA GLY A 41 -5.17 1.75 0.00
C GLY A 41 -4.16 2.85 -0.31
N GLY A 42 -3.10 3.01 0.50
CA GLY A 42 -2.14 4.09 0.28
C GLY A 42 -1.38 4.50 1.53
N MET A 43 -0.63 5.58 1.42
CA MET A 43 0.32 6.01 2.44
C MET A 43 0.37 7.53 2.64
N TYR A 44 0.99 7.93 3.74
CA TYR A 44 1.42 9.30 4.01
C TYR A 44 2.90 9.30 4.35
N PHE A 45 3.64 10.13 3.63
CA PHE A 45 5.07 10.32 3.83
C PHE A 45 5.44 11.80 3.79
N GLU A 46 6.62 12.10 4.27
CA GLU A 46 7.20 13.44 4.28
C GLU A 46 8.42 13.50 3.36
N SER A 47 8.48 14.54 2.53
CA SER A 47 9.56 14.79 1.58
C SER A 47 10.01 16.24 1.63
N ASP A 48 11.26 16.50 1.24
CA ASP A 48 11.81 17.85 1.11
C ASP A 48 11.40 18.52 -0.22
N THR A 49 10.73 17.79 -1.11
CA THR A 49 10.32 18.26 -2.44
C THR A 49 8.80 18.36 -2.53
N ASP A 50 8.30 19.41 -3.19
CA ASP A 50 6.90 19.55 -3.54
C ASP A 50 6.54 18.62 -4.71
N ILE A 51 5.37 18.01 -4.66
CA ILE A 51 4.89 17.10 -5.71
C ILE A 51 3.45 17.45 -6.05
N GLN A 52 3.18 17.63 -7.34
CA GLN A 52 1.85 18.02 -7.79
C GLN A 52 0.82 16.89 -7.55
N PRO A 53 -0.37 17.19 -7.01
CA PRO A 53 -1.49 16.24 -6.99
C PRO A 53 -1.84 15.73 -8.39
N GLY A 54 -2.21 14.46 -8.50
CA GLY A 54 -2.41 13.72 -9.75
C GLY A 54 -1.14 13.11 -10.33
N THR A 55 0.05 13.41 -9.77
CA THR A 55 1.31 12.82 -10.23
C THR A 55 1.36 11.35 -9.86
N GLU A 56 1.66 10.49 -10.84
CA GLU A 56 1.99 9.10 -10.57
C GLU A 56 3.45 8.95 -10.13
N ILE A 57 3.67 8.17 -9.08
CA ILE A 57 4.97 7.91 -8.47
C ILE A 57 5.19 6.41 -8.26
N CYS A 58 6.45 6.00 -8.23
CA CYS A 58 6.88 4.69 -7.77
C CYS A 58 7.59 4.85 -6.42
N ILE A 59 7.20 4.07 -5.42
CA ILE A 59 7.70 4.16 -4.04
C ILE A 59 8.39 2.85 -3.65
N ARG A 60 9.61 2.93 -3.13
CA ARG A 60 10.42 1.79 -2.70
C ARG A 60 10.78 1.93 -1.23
N MET A 61 10.68 0.86 -0.46
CA MET A 61 11.15 0.81 0.92
C MET A 61 12.67 0.59 0.91
N THR A 62 13.45 1.35 1.70
CA THR A 62 14.92 1.19 1.72
C THR A 62 15.39 0.13 2.71
N ASP A 63 14.65 -0.08 3.79
CA ASP A 63 15.07 -0.93 4.92
C ASP A 63 14.45 -2.34 4.79
N TYR A 64 14.50 -2.89 3.58
CA TYR A 64 13.80 -4.12 3.20
C TYR A 64 14.47 -5.39 3.73
N SER A 65 13.69 -6.23 4.43
CA SER A 65 13.94 -7.67 4.54
C SER A 65 12.98 -8.43 3.61
N PRO A 66 13.49 -9.22 2.64
CA PRO A 66 12.66 -10.05 1.76
C PRO A 66 11.72 -11.01 2.48
N ASP A 67 12.10 -11.43 3.68
CA ASP A 67 11.39 -12.45 4.44
C ASP A 67 10.09 -11.92 5.08
N ILE A 68 9.87 -10.59 5.12
CA ILE A 68 8.80 -9.96 5.90
C ILE A 68 7.74 -9.28 5.02
N HIS A 69 8.11 -8.78 3.84
CA HIS A 69 7.27 -7.80 3.12
C HIS A 69 6.83 -8.21 1.70
N GLY A 70 7.12 -9.44 1.26
CA GLY A 70 6.67 -9.97 -0.04
C GLY A 70 7.41 -9.39 -1.26
N PRO A 71 7.07 -9.88 -2.47
CA PRO A 71 7.70 -9.47 -3.73
C PRO A 71 7.32 -8.05 -4.20
N GLU A 72 6.17 -7.50 -3.80
CA GLU A 72 5.69 -6.17 -4.20
C GLU A 72 6.61 -5.05 -3.66
N ALA A 73 7.15 -5.26 -2.46
CA ALA A 73 8.09 -4.34 -1.83
C ALA A 73 9.44 -4.26 -2.59
N ARG A 74 9.77 -5.26 -3.44
CA ARG A 74 11.01 -5.30 -4.25
C ARG A 74 10.90 -4.47 -5.53
N GLU A 75 9.73 -4.45 -6.17
CA GLU A 75 9.52 -3.70 -7.42
C GLU A 75 9.06 -2.25 -7.17
N GLY A 76 8.44 -2.01 -6.01
CA GLY A 76 7.95 -0.71 -5.58
C GLY A 76 6.46 -0.51 -5.83
N TYR A 77 5.82 0.25 -4.94
CA TYR A 77 4.40 0.59 -5.03
C TYR A 77 4.18 1.69 -6.07
N ARG A 78 3.33 1.44 -7.07
CA ARG A 78 2.84 2.50 -7.96
C ARG A 78 1.67 3.21 -7.29
N ALA A 79 1.75 4.54 -7.18
CA ALA A 79 0.77 5.34 -6.46
C ALA A 79 0.50 6.67 -7.18
N GLU A 80 -0.67 7.25 -6.92
CA GLU A 80 -1.06 8.59 -7.35
C GLU A 80 -0.98 9.54 -6.14
N VAL A 81 -0.37 10.71 -6.32
CA VAL A 81 -0.36 11.77 -5.31
C VAL A 81 -1.75 12.38 -5.22
N MET A 82 -2.41 12.20 -4.08
CA MET A 82 -3.75 12.76 -3.84
C MET A 82 -3.69 14.20 -3.33
N TRP A 83 -2.66 14.52 -2.55
CA TRP A 83 -2.39 15.87 -2.05
C TRP A 83 -0.94 16.01 -1.62
N CYS A 84 -0.43 17.24 -1.70
CA CYS A 84 0.87 17.66 -1.17
C CYS A 84 0.69 18.99 -0.46
N ARG A 85 1.22 19.12 0.77
CA ARG A 85 1.10 20.36 1.56
C ARG A 85 2.35 20.60 2.38
N LYS A 86 2.74 21.88 2.51
CA LYS A 86 3.82 22.27 3.41
C LYS A 86 3.49 21.88 4.84
N VAL A 87 4.46 21.28 5.52
CA VAL A 87 4.45 20.98 6.94
C VAL A 87 5.60 21.75 7.60
N PHE A 88 5.29 22.44 8.69
CA PHE A 88 6.29 23.22 9.43
C PHE A 88 6.91 22.32 10.49
N LYS A 89 8.22 22.11 10.38
CA LYS A 89 9.03 21.49 11.43
C LYS A 89 9.77 22.58 12.21
N GLU A 90 10.10 22.27 13.46
CA GLU A 90 10.78 23.18 14.40
C GLU A 90 12.12 23.72 13.86
N GLU A 91 12.73 23.07 12.86
CA GLU A 91 14.07 23.38 12.33
C GLU A 91 14.11 24.30 11.10
N ASN A 92 13.05 25.05 10.77
CA ASN A 92 13.00 25.97 9.61
C ASN A 92 13.27 25.35 8.22
N ARG A 93 13.31 24.02 8.08
CA ARG A 93 13.35 23.35 6.78
C ARG A 93 11.93 23.26 6.21
N SER A 94 11.78 23.65 4.95
CA SER A 94 10.53 23.39 4.22
C SER A 94 10.41 21.89 3.99
N CYS A 95 9.40 21.28 4.60
CA CYS A 95 9.06 19.88 4.41
C CYS A 95 7.63 19.81 3.86
N TYR A 96 7.32 18.77 3.10
CA TYR A 96 6.03 18.53 2.49
C TYR A 96 5.46 17.22 2.98
N GLY A 97 4.25 17.26 3.50
CA GLY A 97 3.44 16.08 3.72
C GLY A 97 2.77 15.67 2.43
N VAL A 98 2.88 14.41 2.06
CA VAL A 98 2.36 13.84 0.82
C VAL A 98 1.43 12.68 1.14
N GLY A 99 0.19 12.76 0.65
CA GLY A 99 -0.76 11.64 0.68
C GLY A 99 -0.82 10.96 -0.68
N ALA A 100 -0.53 9.66 -0.73
CA ALA A 100 -0.54 8.88 -1.95
C ALA A 100 -1.52 7.70 -1.87
N ARG A 101 -2.19 7.38 -2.97
CA ARG A 101 -3.12 6.24 -3.13
C ARG A 101 -2.51 5.20 -4.05
N PHE A 102 -2.53 3.93 -3.68
CA PHE A 102 -1.99 2.87 -4.55
C PHE A 102 -2.85 2.69 -5.81
N ILE A 103 -2.17 2.54 -6.96
CA ILE A 103 -2.82 2.35 -8.26
C ILE A 103 -2.93 0.86 -8.59
N VAL A 104 -1.87 0.09 -8.32
CA VAL A 104 -1.81 -1.34 -8.62
C VAL A 104 -1.55 -2.15 -7.36
N ASN A 105 -2.08 -3.37 -7.34
CA ASN A 105 -1.77 -4.39 -6.35
C ASN A 105 -1.51 -5.73 -7.06
N VAL A 106 -0.94 -6.70 -6.35
CA VAL A 106 -0.68 -8.04 -6.87
C VAL A 106 -1.67 -9.03 -6.26
N CYS A 107 -2.15 -9.97 -7.07
CA CYS A 107 -2.99 -11.05 -6.59
C CYS A 107 -2.15 -12.10 -5.85
N ASP A 108 -2.42 -12.35 -4.58
CA ASP A 108 -1.69 -13.32 -3.74
C ASP A 108 -1.75 -14.75 -4.29
N LYS A 109 -2.80 -15.07 -5.06
CA LYS A 109 -2.99 -16.41 -5.62
C LYS A 109 -2.29 -16.64 -6.96
N CYS A 110 -2.32 -15.66 -7.87
CA CYS A 110 -1.85 -15.84 -9.25
C CYS A 110 -0.70 -14.92 -9.64
N GLY A 111 -0.30 -13.99 -8.78
CA GLY A 111 0.78 -13.02 -9.02
C GLY A 111 0.46 -11.95 -10.06
N GLU A 112 -0.79 -11.86 -10.54
CA GLU A 112 -1.18 -10.87 -11.54
C GLU A 112 -1.24 -9.47 -10.91
N LYS A 113 -0.61 -8.50 -11.58
CA LYS A 113 -0.76 -7.07 -11.25
C LYS A 113 -2.10 -6.57 -11.75
N VAL A 114 -2.94 -6.09 -10.84
CA VAL A 114 -4.25 -5.54 -11.14
C VAL A 114 -4.40 -4.15 -10.54
N LEU A 115 -5.37 -3.37 -11.04
CA LEU A 115 -5.70 -2.09 -10.43
C LEU A 115 -6.24 -2.32 -9.00
N TYR A 116 -5.95 -1.38 -8.10
CA TYR A 116 -6.48 -1.42 -6.74
C TYR A 116 -8.03 -1.37 -6.71
N SER A 117 -8.67 -0.84 -7.75
CA SER A 117 -10.14 -0.92 -7.89
C SER A 117 -10.66 -2.33 -8.18
N ASP A 118 -9.81 -3.21 -8.71
CA ASP A 118 -10.17 -4.55 -9.19
C ASP A 118 -9.61 -5.69 -8.30
N ILE A 119 -8.87 -5.31 -7.25
CA ILE A 119 -8.39 -6.21 -6.19
C ILE A 119 -9.48 -6.37 -5.13
N HIS A 120 -9.73 -7.61 -4.72
CA HIS A 120 -10.71 -7.96 -3.69
C HIS A 120 -9.99 -8.47 -2.46
N ARG A 121 -10.34 -7.93 -1.30
CA ARG A 121 -9.80 -8.38 -0.02
C ARG A 121 -10.69 -9.45 0.59
N THR A 122 -10.12 -10.57 1.01
CA THR A 122 -10.84 -11.58 1.79
C THR A 122 -10.82 -11.22 3.28
N ASP A 123 -11.64 -11.90 4.08
CA ASP A 123 -11.64 -11.74 5.55
C ASP A 123 -10.29 -12.12 6.17
N ASN A 124 -9.53 -12.98 5.49
CA ASN A 124 -8.20 -13.44 5.88
C ASN A 124 -7.06 -12.58 5.30
N PHE A 125 -7.34 -11.31 4.98
CA PHE A 125 -6.35 -10.31 4.54
C PHE A 125 -5.65 -10.62 3.20
N LEU A 126 -6.18 -11.57 2.41
CA LEU A 126 -5.65 -11.86 1.07
C LEU A 126 -6.20 -10.89 0.03
N PHE A 127 -5.35 -10.44 -0.87
CA PHE A 127 -5.65 -9.63 -2.04
C PHE A 127 -5.76 -10.51 -3.28
N LEU A 128 -6.97 -10.62 -3.84
CA LEU A 128 -7.25 -11.48 -4.98
C LEU A 128 -7.78 -10.67 -6.15
N CYS A 129 -7.29 -10.94 -7.36
CA CYS A 129 -7.94 -10.42 -8.56
C CYS A 129 -9.37 -10.94 -8.66
N SER A 130 -10.24 -10.22 -9.39
CA SER A 130 -11.64 -10.60 -9.60
C SER A 130 -11.84 -12.06 -10.02
N ALA A 131 -10.95 -12.61 -10.85
CA ALA A 131 -11.02 -14.01 -11.27
C ALA A 131 -10.71 -14.99 -10.13
N CYS A 132 -9.65 -14.74 -9.38
CA CYS A 132 -9.24 -15.58 -8.25
C CYS A 132 -10.25 -15.52 -7.10
N PHE A 133 -10.79 -14.33 -6.81
CA PHE A 133 -11.83 -14.13 -5.80
C PHE A 133 -13.10 -14.92 -6.13
N LYS A 134 -13.60 -14.81 -7.37
CA LYS A 134 -14.78 -15.58 -7.84
C LYS A 134 -14.53 -17.09 -7.75
N ARG A 135 -13.36 -17.56 -8.19
CA ARG A 135 -13.00 -18.98 -8.09
C ARG A 135 -13.00 -19.46 -6.65
N LEU A 136 -12.44 -18.69 -5.73
CA LEU A 136 -12.42 -19.03 -4.31
C LEU A 136 -13.84 -19.09 -3.73
N GLY A 137 -14.72 -18.16 -4.11
CA GLY A 137 -16.13 -18.16 -3.71
C GLY A 137 -16.96 -19.33 -4.29
N SER A 138 -16.57 -19.85 -5.45
CA SER A 138 -17.25 -20.99 -6.09
C SER A 138 -16.88 -22.36 -5.52
N MET A 139 -15.92 -22.44 -4.59
CA MET A 139 -15.51 -23.71 -3.99
C MET A 139 -16.57 -24.22 -3.00
N SER A 140 -17.07 -25.43 -3.20
CA SER A 140 -18.04 -26.06 -2.31
C SER A 140 -17.34 -26.56 -1.04
N GLY A 141 -17.61 -25.91 0.10
CA GLY A 141 -17.13 -26.33 1.42
C GLY A 141 -16.28 -25.25 2.09
N LYS A 142 -16.80 -24.71 3.20
CA LYS A 142 -16.15 -23.63 3.98
C LYS A 142 -14.73 -23.98 4.38
N LYS A 143 -14.49 -25.25 4.76
CA LYS A 143 -13.18 -25.75 5.18
C LYS A 143 -12.14 -25.73 4.04
N ILE A 144 -12.51 -26.10 2.82
CA ILE A 144 -11.60 -26.06 1.67
C ILE A 144 -11.18 -24.62 1.36
N LYS A 145 -12.13 -23.67 1.48
CA LYS A 145 -11.83 -22.26 1.31
C LYS A 145 -10.83 -21.77 2.37
N GLU A 146 -11.10 -22.07 3.65
CA GLU A 146 -10.22 -21.71 4.77
C GLU A 146 -8.82 -22.35 4.61
N ASP A 147 -8.73 -23.61 4.22
CA ASP A 147 -7.46 -24.32 4.00
C ASP A 147 -6.62 -23.67 2.87
N VAL A 148 -7.26 -23.27 1.77
CA VAL A 148 -6.59 -22.56 0.66
C VAL A 148 -6.13 -21.18 1.10
N GLU A 149 -6.94 -20.44 1.87
CA GLU A 149 -6.55 -19.13 2.39
C GLU A 149 -5.36 -19.25 3.37
N ASN A 150 -5.38 -20.25 4.27
CA ASN A 150 -4.27 -20.53 5.18
C ASN A 150 -2.98 -20.89 4.46
N TYR A 151 -3.07 -21.71 3.41
CA TYR A 151 -1.93 -22.05 2.55
C TYR A 151 -1.33 -20.80 1.89
N LEU A 152 -2.18 -19.92 1.32
CA LEU A 152 -1.73 -18.68 0.69
C LEU A 152 -1.08 -17.70 1.66
N MET A 153 -1.53 -17.70 2.92
CA MET A 153 -0.90 -16.91 3.99
C MET A 153 0.45 -17.49 4.48
N GLY A 154 0.88 -18.64 3.95
CA GLY A 154 2.09 -19.33 4.41
C GLY A 154 1.93 -20.06 5.75
N ASN A 155 0.70 -20.19 6.25
CA ASN A 155 0.39 -20.93 7.46
C ASN A 155 0.16 -22.41 7.10
N VAL A 156 1.24 -23.16 6.86
CA VAL A 156 1.15 -24.62 6.71
C VAL A 156 1.26 -25.24 8.11
N LEU A 157 0.18 -25.88 8.57
CA LEU A 157 0.15 -26.75 9.75
C LEU A 157 0.78 -28.12 9.44
#